data_AF-A0A7W0HRE3-F1
#
_entry.id   AF-A0A7W0HRE3-F1
#
_cell.length_a   1.000
_cell.length_b   1.000
_cell.length_c   1.000
_cell.angle_alpha   90.00
_cell.angle_beta   90.00
_cell.angle_gamma   90.00
#
_symmetry.space_group_name_H-M   'P 1'
#
loop_
_entity.id
_entity.type
_entity.pdbx_description
1 polymer ?
#
loop_
_entity_poly.entity_id
_entity_poly.type
_entity_poly.pdbx_seq_one_letter_code
_entity_poly.pdbx_strand_id
1 'polypeptide(L)'
;MPALAAQAVTDPVGVDAFAARADGPFGVLGSLLAGGGIWNAEAGVPGQDDWWQATARLLLAVAGLAGFVRLGRSKERPAWWTGLAVASAAGLVIAALGPLVLEQLIALWPGFGPLRDGQVYVAPMVLAVAVGLSSLPVPRPLVIVAPLLVLPTFALGAFGRLDAVRYPGDWRAVQRIVNEDSAPGALLTLPWSAYRAHAWNEHRVILDPATKLFDRRVVWNDGLRIGMADGRVLVLDVEDPLARKVGEQLGRNVLDESTIRYVLLPASENTFLTDDPAWRPVFQGRELLLLRR
;
A
#
# COMPACT_ATOMS: atom_id res chain seq x y z
N MET A 1 0.57 19.03 -6.94
CA MET A 1 1.04 19.02 -5.54
C MET A 1 -0.14 19.12 -4.56
N PRO A 2 -0.96 18.07 -4.37
CA PRO A 2 -1.92 18.00 -3.26
C PRO A 2 -1.25 17.54 -1.95
N ALA A 3 -0.22 16.68 -2.06
CA ALA A 3 0.46 16.07 -0.91
C ALA A 3 1.26 17.06 -0.05
N LEU A 4 1.83 18.13 -0.64
CA LEU A 4 2.56 19.17 0.11
C LEU A 4 1.65 20.06 0.96
N ALA A 5 0.36 20.14 0.62
CA ALA A 5 -0.66 20.89 1.36
C ALA A 5 -1.49 19.98 2.29
N ALA A 6 -1.23 18.67 2.28
CA ALA A 6 -1.90 17.74 3.15
C ALA A 6 -1.44 17.99 4.60
N GLN A 7 -2.40 18.19 5.50
CA GLN A 7 -2.15 18.33 6.94
C GLN A 7 -2.03 16.96 7.65
N ALA A 8 -1.80 15.89 6.87
CA ALA A 8 -1.57 14.57 7.42
C ALA A 8 -0.25 14.59 8.21
N VAL A 9 -0.28 14.01 9.40
CA VAL A 9 0.90 13.87 10.25
C VAL A 9 1.33 12.42 10.22
N THR A 10 2.57 12.15 9.86
CA THR A 10 3.14 10.80 9.90
C THR A 10 3.81 10.55 11.24
N ASP A 11 3.44 9.43 11.88
CA ASP A 11 4.08 8.96 13.12
C ASP A 11 5.53 8.47 12.85
N PRO A 12 6.56 9.07 13.48
CA PRO A 12 7.96 8.65 13.31
C PRO A 12 8.23 7.20 13.73
N VAL A 13 7.44 6.64 14.66
CA VAL A 13 7.59 5.24 15.12
C VAL A 13 7.30 4.25 13.98
N GLY A 14 6.59 4.68 12.94
CA GLY A 14 6.33 3.87 11.76
C GLY A 14 7.57 3.56 10.91
N VAL A 15 8.67 4.31 11.02
CA VAL A 15 9.84 4.15 10.14
C VAL A 15 10.41 2.73 10.19
N ASP A 16 10.62 2.18 11.39
CA ASP A 16 11.15 0.82 11.56
C ASP A 16 10.14 -0.25 11.12
N ALA A 17 8.84 0.03 11.25
CA ALA A 17 7.79 -0.91 10.87
C ALA A 17 7.74 -1.11 9.35
N PHE A 18 7.95 -0.04 8.58
CA PHE A 18 7.95 -0.01 7.11
C PHE A 18 9.34 -0.17 6.47
N ALA A 19 10.41 -0.21 7.27
CA ALA A 19 11.76 -0.41 6.79
C ALA A 19 11.88 -1.68 5.92
N ALA A 20 12.68 -1.58 4.85
CA ALA A 20 12.91 -2.70 3.94
C ALA A 20 13.47 -3.92 4.69
N ARG A 21 12.91 -5.09 4.41
CA ARG A 21 13.31 -6.36 5.06
C ARG A 21 14.02 -7.28 4.07
N ALA A 22 14.71 -8.28 4.61
CA ALA A 22 15.34 -9.29 3.78
C ALA A 22 14.27 -10.29 3.30
N ASP A 23 14.14 -10.43 1.98
CA ASP A 23 13.23 -11.38 1.34
C ASP A 23 13.96 -12.65 0.88
N GLY A 24 15.19 -12.87 1.35
CA GLY A 24 16.05 -13.98 0.98
C GLY A 24 17.37 -13.99 1.75
N PRO A 25 18.31 -14.90 1.43
CA PRO A 25 19.50 -15.15 2.24
C PRO A 25 20.58 -14.06 2.17
N PHE A 26 20.40 -13.04 1.32
CA PHE A 26 21.41 -12.00 1.05
C PHE A 26 21.20 -10.71 1.87
N GLY A 27 20.37 -10.78 2.91
CA GLY A 27 20.02 -9.64 3.74
C GLY A 27 19.23 -8.56 2.99
N VAL A 28 19.08 -7.39 3.62
CA VAL A 28 18.27 -6.29 3.08
C VAL A 28 18.85 -5.76 1.78
N LEU A 29 20.17 -5.50 1.71
CA LEU A 29 20.80 -4.96 0.51
C LEU A 29 20.68 -5.90 -0.70
N GLY A 30 20.89 -7.21 -0.51
CA GLY A 30 20.70 -8.18 -1.58
C GLY A 30 19.25 -8.27 -2.04
N SER A 31 18.30 -8.13 -1.12
CA SER A 31 16.86 -8.10 -1.44
C SER A 31 16.51 -6.85 -2.25
N LEU A 32 16.97 -5.68 -1.84
CA LEU A 32 16.77 -4.42 -2.57
C LEU A 32 17.39 -4.47 -3.97
N LEU A 33 18.62 -4.98 -4.12
CA LEU A 33 19.28 -5.13 -5.42
C LEU A 33 18.56 -6.12 -6.34
N ALA A 34 17.88 -7.13 -5.78
CA ALA A 34 17.02 -8.05 -6.51
C ALA A 34 15.62 -7.48 -6.81
N GLY A 35 15.32 -6.24 -6.39
CA GLY A 35 14.01 -5.60 -6.57
C GLY A 35 12.95 -5.98 -5.53
N GLY A 36 13.35 -6.66 -4.45
CA GLY A 36 12.53 -6.93 -3.27
C GLY A 36 12.74 -5.89 -2.17
N GLY A 37 12.72 -6.33 -0.92
CA GLY A 37 12.76 -5.49 0.27
C GLY A 37 11.40 -5.32 0.95
N ILE A 38 10.44 -6.22 0.72
CA ILE A 38 9.06 -6.03 1.16
C ILE A 38 8.99 -6.15 2.68
N TRP A 39 8.51 -5.09 3.34
CA TRP A 39 8.39 -5.07 4.80
C TRP A 39 7.24 -5.99 5.30
N ASN A 40 6.18 -6.19 4.53
CA ASN A 40 5.00 -6.96 4.93
C ASN A 40 5.17 -8.46 4.66
N ALA A 41 5.27 -9.25 5.73
CA ALA A 41 5.39 -10.72 5.62
C ALA A 41 4.19 -11.38 4.92
N GLU A 42 2.98 -10.84 5.06
CA GLU A 42 1.77 -11.37 4.41
C GLU A 42 1.72 -11.07 2.90
N ALA A 43 2.57 -10.15 2.42
CA ALA A 43 2.74 -9.89 0.99
C ALA A 43 3.73 -10.87 0.33
N GLY A 44 4.41 -11.69 1.13
CA GLY A 44 5.35 -12.71 0.65
C GLY A 44 4.67 -13.76 -0.22
N VAL A 45 5.29 -14.08 -1.36
CA VAL A 45 4.85 -15.15 -2.25
C VAL A 45 5.69 -16.41 -1.96
N PRO A 46 5.08 -17.59 -1.74
CA PRO A 46 5.82 -18.79 -1.37
C PRO A 46 6.95 -19.14 -2.34
N GLY A 47 8.09 -19.55 -1.78
CA GLY A 47 9.31 -19.91 -2.52
C GLY A 47 10.16 -18.71 -2.95
N GLN A 48 9.69 -17.47 -2.77
CA GLN A 48 10.49 -16.27 -3.07
C GLN A 48 11.62 -16.04 -2.06
N ASP A 49 11.73 -16.82 -1.00
CA ASP A 49 12.81 -16.77 -0.01
C ASP A 49 13.88 -17.86 -0.23
N ASP A 50 13.59 -18.86 -1.09
CA ASP A 50 14.52 -19.93 -1.44
C ASP A 50 15.84 -19.38 -1.97
N TRP A 51 16.95 -19.90 -1.45
CA TRP A 51 18.28 -19.40 -1.78
C TRP A 51 18.55 -19.39 -3.29
N TRP A 52 18.16 -20.44 -4.02
CA TRP A 52 18.40 -20.56 -5.45
C TRP A 52 17.55 -19.59 -6.27
N GLN A 53 16.28 -19.37 -5.90
CA GLN A 53 15.40 -18.38 -6.54
C GLN A 53 15.91 -16.96 -6.29
N ALA A 54 16.34 -16.69 -5.06
CA ALA A 54 16.92 -15.41 -4.69
C ALA A 54 18.23 -15.16 -5.44
N THR A 55 19.09 -16.18 -5.57
CA THR A 55 20.33 -16.09 -6.36
C THR A 55 20.01 -15.80 -7.82
N ALA A 56 19.05 -16.50 -8.43
CA ALA A 56 18.70 -16.30 -9.83
C ALA A 56 18.18 -14.88 -10.10
N ARG A 57 17.31 -14.34 -9.22
CA ARG A 57 16.85 -12.94 -9.27
C ARG A 57 17.98 -11.95 -9.15
N LEU A 58 18.84 -12.13 -8.15
CA LEU A 58 19.99 -11.24 -7.93
C LEU A 58 20.94 -11.26 -9.14
N LEU A 59 21.24 -12.44 -9.70
CA LEU A 59 22.09 -12.56 -10.89
C LEU A 59 21.44 -11.89 -12.11
N LEU A 60 20.14 -12.05 -12.31
CA LEU A 60 19.41 -11.39 -13.39
C LEU A 60 19.44 -9.86 -13.23
N ALA A 61 19.24 -9.37 -12.00
CA ALA A 61 19.33 -7.94 -11.70
C ALA A 61 20.75 -7.40 -11.94
N VAL A 62 21.78 -8.11 -11.47
CA VAL A 62 23.19 -7.75 -11.70
C VAL A 62 23.53 -7.74 -13.20
N ALA A 63 23.07 -8.73 -13.97
CA ALA A 63 23.26 -8.76 -15.41
C ALA A 63 22.58 -7.56 -16.11
N GLY A 64 21.36 -7.21 -15.69
CA GLY A 64 20.67 -6.02 -16.15
C GLY A 64 21.43 -4.74 -15.82
N LEU A 65 21.84 -4.55 -14.57
CA LEU A 65 22.64 -3.39 -14.16
C LEU A 65 23.97 -3.30 -14.92
N ALA A 66 24.64 -4.43 -15.17
CA ALA A 66 25.85 -4.47 -15.98
C ALA A 66 25.59 -4.03 -17.43
N GLY A 67 24.48 -4.49 -18.04
CA GLY A 67 24.01 -4.02 -19.33
C GLY A 67 23.70 -2.52 -19.34
N PHE A 68 23.03 -2.02 -18.30
CA PHE A 68 22.72 -0.60 -18.14
C PHE A 68 23.98 0.27 -18.03
N VAL A 69 24.98 -0.17 -17.27
CA VAL A 69 26.28 0.51 -17.16
C VAL A 69 27.03 0.47 -18.49
N ARG A 70 27.01 -0.67 -19.20
CA ARG A 70 27.60 -0.80 -20.54
C ARG A 70 26.95 0.17 -21.53
N LEU A 71 25.63 0.28 -21.52
CA LEU A 71 24.88 1.25 -22.34
C LEU A 71 25.31 2.69 -22.04
N GLY A 72 25.52 3.03 -20.76
CA GLY A 72 26.01 4.35 -20.34
C GLY A 72 27.45 4.66 -20.75
N ARG A 73 28.25 3.65 -21.05
CA ARG A 73 29.63 3.78 -21.58
C ARG A 73 29.67 3.80 -23.11
N SER A 74 28.56 3.55 -23.79
CA SER A 74 28.46 3.61 -25.24
C SER A 74 28.56 5.06 -25.75
N LYS A 75 29.11 5.23 -26.96
CA LYS A 75 29.06 6.52 -27.67
C LYS A 75 27.63 6.94 -28.01
N GLU A 76 26.72 5.96 -28.12
CA GLU A 76 25.29 6.15 -28.40
C GLU A 76 24.44 6.16 -27.12
N ARG A 77 25.01 6.60 -26.00
CA ARG A 77 24.29 6.67 -24.72
C ARG A 77 22.99 7.48 -24.88
N PRO A 78 21.83 6.93 -24.49
CA PRO A 78 20.57 7.66 -24.54
C PRO A 78 20.57 8.88 -23.61
N ALA A 79 19.94 9.97 -24.02
CA ALA A 79 19.87 11.21 -23.24
C ALA A 79 19.22 11.02 -21.84
N TRP A 80 18.22 10.13 -21.74
CA TRP A 80 17.53 9.82 -20.49
C TRP A 80 18.35 8.97 -19.51
N TRP A 81 19.49 8.40 -19.94
CA TRP A 81 20.27 7.48 -19.12
C TRP A 81 20.69 8.11 -17.79
N THR A 82 21.12 9.38 -17.81
CA THR A 82 21.56 10.09 -16.60
C THR A 82 20.46 10.20 -15.58
N GLY A 83 19.25 10.59 -16.03
CA GLY A 83 18.09 10.74 -15.16
C GLY A 83 17.72 9.42 -14.51
N LEU A 84 17.71 8.32 -15.29
CA LEU A 84 17.41 7.00 -14.76
C LEU A 84 18.48 6.49 -13.80
N ALA A 85 19.76 6.73 -14.09
CA ALA A 85 20.87 6.35 -13.21
C ALA A 85 20.79 7.08 -11.86
N VAL A 86 20.54 8.41 -11.89
CA VAL A 86 20.37 9.22 -10.67
C VAL A 86 19.13 8.77 -9.89
N ALA A 87 18.00 8.56 -10.55
CA ALA A 87 16.78 8.08 -9.89
C ALA A 87 16.96 6.70 -9.26
N SER A 88 17.68 5.79 -9.93
CA SER A 88 18.00 4.46 -9.41
C SER A 88 18.89 4.54 -8.16
N ALA A 89 19.95 5.35 -8.22
CA ALA A 89 20.86 5.54 -7.10
C ALA A 89 20.17 6.21 -5.90
N ALA A 90 19.42 7.29 -6.15
CA ALA A 90 18.67 7.98 -5.10
C ALA A 90 17.62 7.07 -4.46
N GLY A 91 16.88 6.31 -5.27
CA GLY A 91 15.89 5.36 -4.78
C GLY A 91 16.49 4.24 -3.93
N LEU A 92 17.62 3.67 -4.35
CA LEU A 92 18.33 2.65 -3.57
C LEU A 92 18.89 3.23 -2.26
N VAL A 93 19.39 4.48 -2.27
CA VAL A 93 19.85 5.18 -1.07
C VAL A 93 18.69 5.41 -0.09
N ILE A 94 17.53 5.86 -0.58
CA ILE A 94 16.32 6.01 0.24
C ILE A 94 15.93 4.68 0.88
N ALA A 95 15.89 3.61 0.09
CA ALA A 95 15.49 2.28 0.57
C ALA A 95 16.48 1.70 1.59
N ALA A 96 17.79 1.90 1.40
CA ALA A 96 18.82 1.31 2.24
C ALA A 96 19.14 2.13 3.50
N LEU A 97 19.10 3.47 3.40
CA LEU A 97 19.50 4.37 4.49
C LEU A 97 18.31 5.07 5.17
N GLY A 98 17.10 4.95 4.61
CA GLY A 98 15.88 5.50 5.20
C GLY A 98 15.74 5.24 6.70
N PRO A 99 15.93 3.99 7.19
CA PRO A 99 15.80 3.69 8.62
C PRO A 99 16.77 4.46 9.54
N LEU A 100 17.89 4.98 9.02
CA LEU A 100 18.90 5.66 9.82
C LEU A 100 18.63 7.14 10.05
N VAL A 101 17.88 7.79 9.15
CA VAL A 101 17.75 9.26 9.11
C VAL A 101 16.30 9.74 9.01
N LEU A 102 15.38 8.86 8.63
CA LEU A 102 14.03 9.27 8.26
C LEU A 102 13.20 9.69 9.47
N GLU A 103 13.41 9.08 10.64
CA GLU A 103 12.72 9.48 11.86
C GLU A 103 13.00 10.97 12.18
N GLN A 104 14.27 11.39 12.10
CA GLN A 104 14.64 12.78 12.34
C GLN A 104 14.09 13.71 11.26
N LEU A 105 14.04 13.27 9.99
CA LEU A 105 13.44 14.04 8.90
C LEU A 105 11.94 14.23 9.09
N ILE A 106 11.20 13.18 9.49
CA ILE A 106 9.76 13.26 9.77
C ILE A 106 9.49 14.18 10.96
N ALA A 107 10.32 14.12 11.99
CA ALA A 107 10.23 15.02 13.14
C ALA A 107 10.43 16.50 12.75
N LEU A 108 11.28 16.79 11.76
CA LEU A 108 11.45 18.13 11.19
C LEU A 108 10.26 18.56 10.33
N TRP A 109 9.76 17.66 9.48
CA TRP A 109 8.61 17.90 8.63
C TRP A 109 7.89 16.58 8.29
N PRO A 110 6.61 16.42 8.68
CA PRO A 110 5.84 15.19 8.41
C PRO A 110 5.73 14.81 6.93
N GLY A 111 5.98 15.75 6.01
CA GLY A 111 5.97 15.49 4.57
C GLY A 111 7.03 14.50 4.07
N PHE A 112 8.01 14.13 4.91
CA PHE A 112 8.93 13.02 4.62
C PHE A 112 8.31 11.64 4.86
N GLY A 113 7.14 11.56 5.49
CA GLY A 113 6.47 10.31 5.81
C GLY A 113 6.30 9.30 4.66
N PRO A 114 5.99 9.73 3.42
CA PRO A 114 5.92 8.82 2.28
C PRO A 114 7.22 8.05 2.00
N LEU A 115 8.38 8.57 2.42
CA LEU A 115 9.67 7.89 2.25
C LEU A 115 9.85 6.68 3.18
N ARG A 116 8.94 6.46 4.16
CA ARG A 116 9.00 5.34 5.12
C ARG A 116 8.90 3.98 4.44
N ASP A 117 8.19 3.93 3.31
CA ASP A 117 8.06 2.74 2.47
C ASP A 117 9.20 2.68 1.43
N GLY A 118 10.44 2.65 1.92
CA GLY A 118 11.64 2.98 1.13
C GLY A 118 11.84 2.09 -0.12
N GLN A 119 11.47 0.82 -0.07
CA GLN A 119 11.64 -0.13 -1.16
C GLN A 119 10.83 0.23 -2.42
N VAL A 120 9.72 0.98 -2.32
CA VAL A 120 8.96 1.40 -3.52
C VAL A 120 9.81 2.30 -4.42
N TYR A 121 10.79 2.99 -3.84
CA TYR A 121 11.73 3.84 -4.56
C TYR A 121 12.81 3.07 -5.31
N VAL A 122 12.89 1.74 -5.19
CA VAL A 122 13.76 0.89 -6.03
C VAL A 122 13.21 0.74 -7.46
N ALA A 123 11.95 1.12 -7.73
CA ALA A 123 11.32 0.98 -9.04
C ALA A 123 12.14 1.54 -10.24
N PRO A 124 12.81 2.70 -10.16
CA PRO A 124 13.69 3.18 -11.24
C PRO A 124 14.88 2.24 -11.50
N MET A 125 15.44 1.62 -10.47
CA MET A 125 16.51 0.62 -10.63
C MET A 125 16.00 -0.62 -11.36
N VAL A 126 14.77 -1.07 -11.07
CA VAL A 126 14.14 -2.20 -11.79
C VAL A 126 13.95 -1.86 -13.26
N LEU A 127 13.58 -0.61 -13.58
CA LEU A 127 13.53 -0.14 -14.97
C LEU A 127 14.93 -0.12 -15.62
N ALA A 128 15.96 0.31 -14.89
CA ALA A 128 17.34 0.27 -15.36
C ALA A 128 17.81 -1.18 -15.63
N VAL A 129 17.44 -2.13 -14.78
CA VAL A 129 17.67 -3.57 -14.98
C VAL A 129 17.02 -4.03 -16.28
N ALA A 130 15.73 -3.75 -16.51
CA ALA A 130 15.00 -4.18 -17.71
C ALA A 130 15.63 -3.61 -19.01
N VAL A 131 15.93 -2.32 -19.00
CA VAL A 131 16.64 -1.64 -20.09
C VAL A 131 18.01 -2.26 -20.32
N GLY A 132 18.76 -2.49 -19.25
CA GLY A 132 20.09 -3.05 -19.33
C GLY A 132 20.10 -4.49 -19.85
N LEU A 133 19.15 -5.33 -19.43
CA LEU A 133 18.95 -6.68 -20.00
C LEU A 133 18.70 -6.62 -21.51
N SER A 134 17.90 -5.65 -21.97
CA SER A 134 17.62 -5.47 -23.41
C SER A 134 18.85 -5.08 -24.23
N SER A 135 19.88 -4.52 -23.58
CA SER A 135 21.14 -4.09 -24.21
C SER A 135 22.23 -5.17 -24.24
N LEU A 136 22.01 -6.30 -23.56
CA LEU A 136 22.97 -7.41 -23.54
C LEU A 136 23.03 -8.08 -24.93
N PRO A 137 24.21 -8.57 -25.35
CA PRO A 137 24.39 -9.27 -26.63
C PRO A 137 23.87 -10.72 -26.55
N VAL A 138 22.61 -10.90 -26.13
CA VAL A 138 21.93 -12.19 -26.01
C VAL A 138 20.69 -12.22 -26.89
N PRO A 139 20.20 -13.41 -27.31
CA PRO A 139 18.97 -13.50 -28.08
C PRO A 139 17.78 -12.85 -27.34
N ARG A 140 17.01 -12.01 -28.03
CA ARG A 140 15.82 -11.33 -27.46
C ARG A 140 14.84 -12.28 -26.76
N PRO A 141 14.54 -13.48 -27.28
CA PRO A 141 13.66 -14.42 -26.58
C PRO A 141 14.17 -14.77 -25.17
N LEU A 142 15.49 -14.85 -24.96
CA LEU A 142 16.07 -15.14 -23.64
C LEU A 142 15.80 -14.00 -22.66
N VAL A 143 15.89 -12.75 -23.10
CA VAL A 143 15.58 -11.57 -22.27
C VAL A 143 14.11 -11.56 -21.85
N ILE A 144 13.21 -11.97 -22.74
CA ILE A 144 11.76 -12.04 -22.48
C ILE A 144 11.43 -13.18 -21.52
N VAL A 145 12.06 -14.34 -21.69
CA VAL A 145 11.75 -15.56 -20.92
C VAL A 145 12.45 -15.59 -19.56
N ALA A 146 13.63 -14.98 -19.41
CA ALA A 146 14.41 -15.05 -18.18
C ALA A 146 13.64 -14.57 -16.93
N PRO A 147 12.91 -13.43 -16.94
CA PRO A 147 12.10 -13.03 -15.80
C PRO A 147 11.03 -14.05 -15.42
N LEU A 148 10.43 -14.74 -16.40
CA LEU A 148 9.39 -15.76 -16.17
C LEU A 148 9.98 -17.01 -15.50
N LEU A 149 11.20 -17.41 -15.87
CA LEU A 149 11.89 -18.56 -15.27
C LEU A 149 12.41 -18.26 -13.86
N VAL A 150 12.76 -17.01 -13.59
CA VAL A 150 13.31 -16.54 -12.32
C VAL A 150 12.22 -16.16 -11.31
N LEU A 151 11.00 -15.88 -11.79
CA LEU A 151 9.81 -15.60 -11.00
C LEU A 151 8.65 -16.55 -11.38
N PRO A 152 8.84 -17.88 -11.35
CA PRO A 152 7.86 -18.84 -11.85
C PRO A 152 6.55 -18.74 -11.07
N THR A 153 6.63 -18.46 -9.76
CA THR A 153 5.45 -18.30 -8.93
C THR A 153 4.60 -17.11 -9.39
N PHE A 154 5.18 -15.96 -9.72
CA PHE A 154 4.43 -14.82 -10.25
C PHE A 154 3.90 -15.09 -11.66
N ALA A 155 4.69 -15.74 -12.53
CA ALA A 155 4.24 -16.12 -13.87
C ALA A 155 3.01 -17.04 -13.83
N LEU A 156 2.86 -17.83 -12.78
CA LEU A 156 1.72 -18.72 -12.53
C LEU A 156 0.66 -18.09 -11.62
N GLY A 157 0.59 -16.76 -11.52
CA GLY A 157 -0.43 -16.05 -10.73
C GLY A 157 -0.34 -16.33 -9.23
N ALA A 158 0.88 -16.49 -8.72
CA ALA A 158 1.17 -16.97 -7.37
C ALA A 158 0.48 -18.29 -7.03
N PHE A 159 0.47 -19.23 -7.98
CA PHE A 159 -0.25 -20.51 -7.89
C PHE A 159 -1.76 -20.34 -7.64
N GLY A 160 -2.39 -19.37 -8.31
CA GLY A 160 -3.81 -19.06 -8.16
C GLY A 160 -4.16 -18.18 -6.95
N ARG A 161 -3.16 -17.65 -6.22
CA ARG A 161 -3.40 -16.69 -5.13
C ARG A 161 -3.78 -15.29 -5.62
N LEU A 162 -3.44 -14.95 -6.86
CA LEU A 162 -3.85 -13.70 -7.50
C LEU A 162 -5.14 -13.94 -8.29
N ASP A 163 -6.28 -13.79 -7.62
CA ASP A 163 -7.61 -13.89 -8.23
C ASP A 163 -8.41 -12.59 -8.06
N ALA A 164 -9.22 -12.27 -9.07
CA ALA A 164 -10.09 -11.10 -9.03
C ALA A 164 -11.29 -11.38 -8.12
N VAL A 165 -11.35 -10.69 -6.99
CA VAL A 165 -12.44 -10.85 -6.03
C VAL A 165 -13.65 -10.03 -6.44
N ARG A 166 -14.83 -10.67 -6.43
CA ARG A 166 -16.12 -10.01 -6.68
C ARG A 166 -16.73 -9.54 -5.36
N TYR A 167 -16.82 -8.23 -5.17
CA TYR A 167 -17.55 -7.66 -4.03
C TYR A 167 -19.04 -8.03 -4.07
N PRO A 168 -19.67 -8.28 -2.91
CA PRO A 168 -21.12 -8.44 -2.80
C PRO A 168 -21.90 -7.30 -3.47
N GLY A 169 -23.09 -7.61 -3.99
CA GLY A 169 -23.94 -6.64 -4.69
C GLY A 169 -24.26 -5.39 -3.87
N ASP A 170 -24.37 -5.55 -2.55
CA ASP A 170 -24.59 -4.47 -1.57
C ASP A 170 -23.61 -3.31 -1.74
N TRP A 171 -22.32 -3.59 -1.97
CA TRP A 171 -21.30 -2.54 -2.13
C TRP A 171 -21.60 -1.63 -3.33
N ARG A 172 -22.00 -2.22 -4.47
CA ARG A 172 -22.36 -1.44 -5.66
C ARG A 172 -23.69 -0.69 -5.48
N ALA A 173 -24.64 -1.28 -4.76
CA ALA A 173 -25.92 -0.63 -4.47
C ALA A 173 -25.73 0.60 -3.58
N VAL A 174 -24.97 0.45 -2.48
CA VAL A 174 -24.61 1.54 -1.56
C VAL A 174 -23.78 2.61 -2.27
N GLN A 175 -22.78 2.22 -3.09
CA GLN A 175 -21.99 3.15 -3.92
C GLN A 175 -22.89 4.05 -4.76
N ARG A 176 -23.87 3.47 -5.45
CA ARG A 176 -24.81 4.23 -6.27
C ARG A 176 -25.60 5.25 -5.44
N ILE A 177 -26.18 4.81 -4.33
CA ILE A 177 -26.97 5.68 -3.43
C ILE A 177 -26.13 6.88 -2.94
N VAL A 178 -24.89 6.62 -2.49
CA VAL A 178 -24.02 7.64 -1.90
C VAL A 178 -23.46 8.60 -2.96
N ASN A 179 -23.09 8.09 -4.14
CA ASN A 179 -22.48 8.90 -5.20
C ASN A 179 -23.52 9.71 -5.99
N GLU A 180 -24.77 9.26 -6.08
CA GLU A 180 -25.85 10.02 -6.73
C GLU A 180 -26.37 11.18 -5.85
N ASP A 181 -26.13 11.13 -4.54
CA ASP A 181 -26.50 12.21 -3.63
C ASP A 181 -25.50 13.37 -3.72
N SER A 182 -25.95 14.52 -4.20
CA SER A 182 -25.14 15.74 -4.33
C SER A 182 -25.06 16.60 -3.06
N ALA A 183 -25.83 16.27 -2.02
CA ALA A 183 -25.85 17.06 -0.79
C ALA A 183 -24.53 16.90 0.01
N PRO A 184 -24.09 17.96 0.72
CA PRO A 184 -22.81 17.99 1.41
C PRO A 184 -22.71 16.98 2.56
N GLY A 185 -21.50 16.76 3.05
CA GLY A 185 -21.19 15.86 4.17
C GLY A 185 -20.47 14.58 3.74
N ALA A 186 -19.67 14.02 4.63
CA ALA A 186 -18.86 12.84 4.36
C ALA A 186 -19.63 11.53 4.61
N LEU A 187 -19.09 10.43 4.06
CA LEU A 187 -19.45 9.07 4.43
C LEU A 187 -18.54 8.60 5.56
N LEU A 188 -19.08 8.31 6.74
CA LEU A 188 -18.37 7.63 7.81
C LEU A 188 -18.45 6.12 7.60
N THR A 189 -17.34 5.39 7.68
CA THR A 189 -17.33 3.92 7.68
C THR A 189 -16.99 3.39 9.07
N LEU A 190 -17.76 2.40 9.52
CA LEU A 190 -17.60 1.71 10.79
C LEU A 190 -17.54 0.19 10.56
N PRO A 191 -16.88 -0.58 11.46
CA PRO A 191 -16.24 -0.18 12.73
C PRO A 191 -15.03 0.76 12.58
N TRP A 192 -14.63 1.47 13.64
CA TRP A 192 -13.56 2.48 13.58
C TRP A 192 -12.14 1.88 13.47
N SER A 193 -11.84 1.29 12.30
CA SER A 193 -10.58 0.60 11.97
C SER A 193 -10.18 0.85 10.50
N ALA A 194 -8.88 0.80 10.19
CA ALA A 194 -8.35 0.90 8.84
C ALA A 194 -8.66 -0.32 7.95
N TYR A 195 -8.64 -1.49 8.57
CA TYR A 195 -8.78 -2.76 7.88
C TYR A 195 -10.07 -3.47 8.28
N ARG A 196 -10.54 -4.34 7.37
CA ARG A 196 -11.74 -5.17 7.51
C ARG A 196 -11.39 -6.62 7.22
N ALA A 197 -12.08 -7.53 7.91
CA ALA A 197 -12.04 -8.96 7.65
C ALA A 197 -13.49 -9.43 7.53
N HIS A 198 -14.04 -9.41 6.31
CA HIS A 198 -15.45 -9.69 6.10
C HIS A 198 -15.72 -11.19 5.96
N ALA A 199 -16.89 -11.67 6.35
CA ALA A 199 -17.24 -13.08 6.16
C ALA A 199 -17.20 -13.51 4.68
N TRP A 200 -17.64 -12.63 3.76
CA TRP A 200 -17.65 -12.89 2.32
C TRP A 200 -16.26 -13.04 1.68
N ASN A 201 -15.19 -12.61 2.36
CA ASN A 201 -13.81 -12.76 1.88
C ASN A 201 -12.99 -13.76 2.71
N GLU A 202 -13.68 -14.71 3.37
CA GLU A 202 -13.05 -15.70 4.25
C GLU A 202 -12.29 -15.05 5.42
N HIS A 203 -12.71 -13.85 5.85
CA HIS A 203 -12.06 -13.07 6.91
C HIS A 203 -10.61 -12.66 6.60
N ARG A 204 -10.27 -12.56 5.31
CA ARG A 204 -8.96 -12.02 4.89
C ARG A 204 -8.92 -10.52 5.20
N VAL A 205 -7.83 -10.08 5.81
CA VAL A 205 -7.63 -8.67 6.15
C VAL A 205 -7.41 -7.86 4.88
N ILE A 206 -8.29 -6.91 4.62
CA ILE A 206 -8.21 -5.98 3.50
C ILE A 206 -8.33 -4.55 4.00
N LEU A 207 -7.75 -3.59 3.29
CA LEU A 207 -8.08 -2.18 3.49
C LEU A 207 -9.58 -2.00 3.33
N ASP A 208 -10.22 -1.18 4.16
CA ASP A 208 -11.66 -0.91 4.04
C ASP A 208 -12.00 -0.48 2.60
N PRO A 209 -12.83 -1.25 1.85
CA PRO A 209 -13.15 -0.95 0.47
C PRO A 209 -13.78 0.44 0.28
N ALA A 210 -14.45 0.97 1.31
CA ALA A 210 -15.06 2.29 1.26
C ALA A 210 -14.04 3.39 0.91
N THR A 211 -12.78 3.24 1.35
CA THR A 211 -11.72 4.24 1.11
C THR A 211 -11.39 4.47 -0.37
N LYS A 212 -11.75 3.52 -1.26
CA LYS A 212 -11.46 3.57 -2.70
C LYS A 212 -12.70 3.49 -3.58
N LEU A 213 -13.85 3.12 -3.01
CA LEU A 213 -15.06 2.82 -3.79
C LEU A 213 -15.95 4.05 -4.02
N PHE A 214 -15.95 5.04 -3.13
CA PHE A 214 -16.90 6.16 -3.18
C PHE A 214 -16.26 7.43 -3.73
N ASP A 215 -17.06 8.22 -4.47
CA ASP A 215 -16.63 9.54 -4.96
C ASP A 215 -16.73 10.59 -3.83
N ARG A 216 -17.70 10.40 -2.93
CA ARG A 216 -17.87 11.19 -1.71
C ARG A 216 -16.69 10.94 -0.77
N ARG A 217 -16.20 12.00 -0.09
CA ARG A 217 -15.14 11.87 0.92
C ARG A 217 -15.56 10.86 1.99
N VAL A 218 -14.74 9.83 2.16
CA VAL A 218 -14.90 8.82 3.21
C VAL A 218 -14.06 9.19 4.42
N VAL A 219 -14.68 9.22 5.59
CA VAL A 219 -14.01 9.36 6.89
C VAL A 219 -13.92 7.97 7.50
N TRP A 220 -12.71 7.58 7.85
CA TRP A 220 -12.34 6.27 8.35
C TRP A 220 -11.16 6.43 9.31
N ASN A 221 -10.89 5.41 10.11
CA ASN A 221 -9.69 5.38 10.93
C ASN A 221 -8.50 5.00 10.07
N ASP A 222 -7.69 5.97 9.64
CA ASP A 222 -6.48 5.75 8.86
C ASP A 222 -5.24 5.40 9.72
N GLY A 223 -5.41 5.30 11.04
CA GLY A 223 -4.41 4.75 11.94
C GLY A 223 -4.14 3.27 11.65
N LEU A 224 -2.87 2.87 11.75
CA LEU A 224 -2.43 1.54 11.36
C LEU A 224 -2.10 0.69 12.58
N ARG A 225 -2.48 -0.59 12.54
CA ARG A 225 -2.10 -1.58 13.54
C ARG A 225 -1.19 -2.60 12.86
N ILE A 226 0.05 -2.70 13.32
CA ILE A 226 1.08 -3.54 12.71
C ILE A 226 1.50 -4.58 13.74
N GLY A 227 1.32 -5.87 13.40
CA GLY A 227 1.86 -6.97 14.19
C GLY A 227 3.38 -7.05 14.00
N MET A 228 4.11 -6.98 15.10
CA MET A 228 5.57 -7.10 15.12
C MET A 228 5.98 -8.55 15.32
N ALA A 229 7.19 -8.91 14.88
CA ALA A 229 7.71 -10.28 14.97
C ALA A 229 7.83 -10.82 16.41
N ASP A 230 7.91 -9.93 17.40
CA ASP A 230 7.97 -10.26 18.83
C ASP A 230 6.58 -10.38 19.49
N GLY A 231 5.51 -10.33 18.70
CA GLY A 231 4.12 -10.41 19.17
C GLY A 231 3.54 -9.09 19.68
N ARG A 232 4.32 -8.00 19.71
CA ARG A 232 3.78 -6.67 20.01
C ARG A 232 2.93 -6.16 18.85
N VAL A 233 1.97 -5.29 19.15
CA VAL A 233 1.21 -4.56 18.13
C VAL A 233 1.62 -3.11 18.21
N LEU A 234 2.25 -2.62 17.14
CA LEU A 234 2.49 -1.19 16.97
C LEU A 234 1.21 -0.54 16.45
N VAL A 235 0.76 0.53 17.12
CA VAL A 235 -0.39 1.32 16.70
C VAL A 235 0.14 2.69 16.28
N LEU A 236 -0.05 3.02 15.01
CA LEU A 236 0.24 4.34 14.47
C LEU A 236 -1.03 5.18 14.52
N ASP A 237 -0.86 6.43 14.92
CA ASP A 237 -1.96 7.36 15.09
C ASP A 237 -2.66 7.72 13.76
N VAL A 238 -3.89 8.22 13.90
CA VAL A 238 -4.72 8.75 12.81
C VAL A 238 -4.03 9.96 12.20
N GLU A 239 -3.80 9.91 10.88
CA GLU A 239 -3.02 10.92 10.16
C GLU A 239 -3.93 12.07 9.64
N ASP A 240 -5.13 11.77 9.09
CA ASP A 240 -6.11 12.76 8.59
C ASP A 240 -6.74 13.59 9.74
N PRO A 241 -6.61 14.93 9.73
CA PRO A 241 -7.25 15.79 10.73
C PRO A 241 -8.76 15.60 10.87
N LEU A 242 -9.48 15.32 9.78
CA LEU A 242 -10.93 15.08 9.84
C LEU A 242 -11.23 13.75 10.54
N ALA A 243 -10.46 12.71 10.23
CA ALA A 243 -10.58 11.42 10.91
C ALA A 243 -10.27 11.57 12.41
N ARG A 244 -9.27 12.36 12.79
CA ARG A 244 -8.94 12.61 14.21
C ARG A 244 -10.11 13.29 14.93
N LYS A 245 -10.67 14.35 14.35
CA LYS A 245 -11.87 15.04 14.89
C LYS A 245 -13.04 14.07 15.06
N VAL A 246 -13.32 13.24 14.05
CA VAL A 246 -14.44 12.28 14.08
C VAL A 246 -14.18 11.13 15.06
N GLY A 247 -12.93 10.69 15.21
CA GLY A 247 -12.54 9.69 16.22
C GLY A 247 -12.79 10.18 17.65
N GLU A 248 -12.43 11.44 17.96
CA GLU A 248 -12.72 12.06 19.27
C GLU A 248 -14.24 12.17 19.53
N GLN A 249 -15.00 12.51 18.49
CA GLN A 249 -16.46 12.57 18.51
C GLN A 249 -17.11 11.22 18.79
N LEU A 250 -16.65 10.16 18.10
CA LEU A 250 -17.09 8.79 18.33
C LEU A 250 -16.78 8.34 19.77
N GLY A 251 -15.61 8.65 20.31
CA GLY A 251 -15.24 8.33 21.70
C GLY A 251 -16.13 9.00 22.76
N ARG A 252 -16.79 10.11 22.41
CA ARG A 252 -17.76 10.81 23.26
C ARG A 252 -19.21 10.46 22.95
N ASN A 253 -19.47 9.60 21.98
CA ASN A 253 -20.80 9.31 21.43
C ASN A 253 -21.54 10.57 20.93
N VAL A 254 -20.82 11.53 20.33
CA VAL A 254 -21.39 12.77 19.78
C VAL A 254 -20.89 12.96 18.35
N LEU A 255 -21.71 12.64 17.34
CA LEU A 255 -21.38 12.85 15.93
C LEU A 255 -21.96 14.18 15.40
N ASP A 256 -21.08 15.05 14.92
CA ASP A 256 -21.44 16.37 14.35
C ASP A 256 -22.19 16.22 13.03
N GLU A 257 -23.44 16.69 13.02
CA GLU A 257 -24.40 16.56 11.93
C GLU A 257 -23.98 17.28 10.66
N SER A 258 -23.22 18.36 10.79
CA SER A 258 -22.79 19.18 9.64
C SER A 258 -21.67 18.51 8.84
N THR A 259 -20.99 17.53 9.46
CA THR A 259 -19.78 16.91 8.92
C THR A 259 -20.07 15.55 8.27
N ILE A 260 -20.93 14.73 8.89
CA ILE A 260 -21.23 13.36 8.44
C ILE A 260 -22.68 13.25 7.97
N ARG A 261 -22.88 12.79 6.74
CA ARG A 261 -24.21 12.59 6.14
C ARG A 261 -24.64 11.14 6.08
N TYR A 262 -23.68 10.24 5.90
CA TYR A 262 -23.91 8.81 5.79
C TYR A 262 -23.05 8.07 6.80
N VAL A 263 -23.59 7.00 7.37
CA VAL A 263 -22.82 6.01 8.13
C VAL A 263 -22.98 4.65 7.46
N LEU A 264 -21.85 4.05 7.06
CA LEU A 264 -21.76 2.70 6.53
C LEU A 264 -21.32 1.75 7.65
N LEU A 265 -22.10 0.70 7.85
CA LEU A 265 -21.88 -0.34 8.85
C LEU A 265 -21.96 -1.72 8.18
N PRO A 266 -21.28 -2.74 8.72
CA PRO A 266 -21.61 -4.12 8.41
C PRO A 266 -23.03 -4.44 8.90
N ALA A 267 -23.80 -5.21 8.13
CA ALA A 267 -25.19 -5.54 8.48
C ALA A 267 -25.32 -6.35 9.78
N SER A 268 -24.26 -7.05 10.19
CA SER A 268 -24.24 -7.94 11.35
C SER A 268 -23.75 -7.31 12.66
N GLU A 269 -23.23 -6.08 12.64
CA GLU A 269 -22.63 -5.46 13.84
C GLU A 269 -23.06 -4.00 14.04
N ASN A 270 -23.44 -3.70 15.30
CA ASN A 270 -23.77 -2.40 15.92
C ASN A 270 -25.19 -1.85 15.72
N THR A 271 -25.99 -2.00 16.77
CA THR A 271 -27.28 -1.33 17.03
C THR A 271 -27.14 0.09 17.58
N PHE A 272 -25.96 0.52 18.05
CA PHE A 272 -25.80 1.79 18.80
C PHE A 272 -26.27 3.05 18.04
N LEU A 273 -25.95 3.16 16.73
CA LEU A 273 -26.42 4.28 15.90
C LEU A 273 -27.81 4.05 15.31
N THR A 274 -28.37 2.85 15.46
CA THR A 274 -29.72 2.53 15.00
C THR A 274 -30.77 3.03 16.00
N ASP A 275 -30.38 3.24 17.25
CA ASP A 275 -31.26 3.75 18.32
C ASP A 275 -31.36 5.28 18.35
N ASP A 276 -30.48 6.00 17.64
CA ASP A 276 -30.56 7.46 17.49
C ASP A 276 -31.59 7.81 16.38
N PRO A 277 -32.72 8.47 16.73
CA PRO A 277 -33.77 8.79 15.77
C PRO A 277 -33.33 9.73 14.64
N ALA A 278 -32.16 10.37 14.77
CA ALA A 278 -31.57 11.19 13.72
C ALA A 278 -31.09 10.36 12.51
N TRP A 279 -30.81 9.07 12.67
CA TRP A 279 -30.29 8.22 11.61
C TRP A 279 -31.37 7.27 11.07
N ARG A 280 -31.60 7.31 9.76
CA ARG A 280 -32.59 6.46 9.08
C ARG A 280 -31.89 5.46 8.17
N PRO A 281 -32.25 4.17 8.23
CA PRO A 281 -31.73 3.20 7.27
C PRO A 281 -32.26 3.53 5.87
N VAL A 282 -31.34 3.71 4.92
CA VAL A 282 -31.65 3.92 3.49
C VAL A 282 -31.24 2.74 2.63
N PHE A 283 -30.39 1.85 3.15
CA PHE A 283 -30.09 0.56 2.57
C PHE A 283 -29.82 -0.44 3.69
N GLN A 284 -30.45 -1.62 3.62
CA GLN A 284 -30.18 -2.74 4.50
C GLN A 284 -30.07 -3.99 3.64
N GLY A 285 -28.83 -4.41 3.41
CA GLY A 285 -28.50 -5.62 2.69
C GLY A 285 -28.10 -6.75 3.62
N ARG A 286 -27.51 -7.78 3.03
CA ARG A 286 -26.99 -8.92 3.78
C ARG A 286 -25.65 -8.61 4.43
N GLU A 287 -24.83 -7.77 3.80
CA GLU A 287 -23.45 -7.49 4.21
C GLU A 287 -23.31 -6.06 4.75
N LEU A 288 -24.14 -5.11 4.28
CA LEU A 288 -24.02 -3.69 4.61
C LEU A 288 -25.34 -3.08 5.08
N LEU A 289 -25.23 -2.14 6.01
CA LEU A 289 -26.25 -1.21 6.46
C LEU A 289 -25.76 0.22 6.16
N LEU A 290 -26.56 0.98 5.42
CA LEU A 290 -26.31 2.41 5.18
C LEU A 290 -27.37 3.20 5.93
N LEU A 291 -26.92 4.01 6.87
CA LEU A 291 -27.73 5.02 7.54
C LEU A 291 -27.50 6.37 6.86
N ARG A 292 -28.59 7.11 6.68
CA ARG A 292 -28.57 8.50 6.24
C ARG A 292 -29.24 9.35 7.30
N ARG A 293 -28.70 10.54 7.51
CA ARG A 293 -29.36 11.57 8.28
C ARG A 293 -30.42 12.28 7.44
#